data_AF-A0A0A2XP71-F1
#
_entry.id   AF-A0A0A2XP71-F1
#
_cell.length_a   1.000
_cell.length_b   1.000
_cell.length_c   1.000
_cell.angle_alpha   90.00
_cell.angle_beta   90.00
_cell.angle_gamma   90.00
#
_symmetry.space_group_name_H-M   'P 1'
#
loop_
_entity.id
_entity.type
_entity.pdbx_description
1 polymer ?
#
loop_
_entity_poly.entity_id
_entity_poly.type
_entity_poly.pdbx_seq_one_letter_code
_entity_poly.pdbx_strand_id
1 'polypeptide(L)'
;MFDLILSTESKVLSTNIDTFKKQAEQYLANLTKTFETDEDFGQAKAEIKDLGELEKKTRTAIDNVLNGNQEIAALIDTAKEIAERFRTERLNREKLVKAKEAELKESLATQAITEIDTLREQLVKESDISIALSMTFPKSTINNRIKDSQKNKRTIDSLTKAINAEKTLIITEMTAEVTRLINRLEQIKQSGKIWLFNDAVELIASDADLAEIIKQRIEEEQQREAELKAQAEQEAKEKAEAIAAIKEKLNQSKKEINEQAPQTETQVIHQETQAETAQFILKIPAQEIPFTGTLEQLREYFAPVKALGIKATISRKNKE
;
A
#
# COMPACT_ATOMS: atom_id res chain seq x y z
N MET A 1 -62.66 75.95 -29.40
CA MET A 1 -62.02 74.89 -28.59
C MET A 1 -60.65 74.70 -29.21
N PHE A 2 -59.59 75.16 -28.55
CA PHE A 2 -58.24 75.13 -29.13
C PHE A 2 -57.43 74.06 -28.41
N ASP A 3 -57.03 73.01 -29.13
CA ASP A 3 -56.11 72.00 -28.63
C ASP A 3 -54.68 72.50 -28.78
N LEU A 4 -53.91 72.39 -27.70
CA LEU A 4 -52.47 72.59 -27.71
C LEU A 4 -51.80 71.25 -28.02
N ILE A 5 -51.26 71.13 -29.23
CA ILE A 5 -50.42 69.99 -29.60
C ILE A 5 -48.95 70.40 -29.42
N LEU A 6 -48.27 69.76 -28.49
CA LEU A 6 -46.83 69.84 -28.30
C LEU A 6 -46.19 68.57 -28.89
N SER A 7 -45.22 68.75 -29.77
CA SER A 7 -44.38 67.69 -30.33
C SER A 7 -42.91 68.02 -30.04
N THR A 8 -42.17 67.07 -29.49
CA THR A 8 -40.74 67.20 -29.15
C THR A 8 -39.94 66.13 -29.88
N GLU A 9 -38.84 66.50 -30.53
CA GLU A 9 -37.93 65.57 -31.19
C GLU A 9 -36.63 65.44 -30.37
N SER A 10 -36.23 64.19 -30.11
CA SER A 10 -35.03 63.87 -29.34
C SER A 10 -33.97 63.27 -30.25
N LYS A 11 -32.99 64.09 -30.68
CA LYS A 11 -32.00 63.69 -31.68
C LYS A 11 -30.72 63.15 -31.04
N VAL A 12 -30.25 61.97 -31.46
CA VAL A 12 -28.90 61.48 -31.14
C VAL A 12 -27.89 62.39 -31.85
N LEU A 13 -27.14 63.19 -31.06
CA LEU A 13 -26.18 64.17 -31.59
C LEU A 13 -24.95 63.49 -32.23
N SER A 14 -24.47 62.41 -31.61
CA SER A 14 -23.38 61.56 -32.15
C SER A 14 -23.30 60.26 -31.34
N THR A 15 -23.01 59.13 -31.99
CA THR A 15 -22.78 57.83 -31.33
C THR A 15 -21.55 57.14 -31.91
N ASN A 16 -20.72 56.54 -31.05
CA ASN A 16 -19.56 55.72 -31.44
C ASN A 16 -19.77 54.23 -31.13
N ILE A 17 -21.02 53.79 -30.92
CA ILE A 17 -21.32 52.47 -30.34
C ILE A 17 -20.82 51.30 -31.21
N ASP A 18 -20.85 51.43 -32.54
CA ASP A 18 -20.32 50.41 -33.44
C ASP A 18 -18.80 50.28 -33.36
N THR A 19 -18.09 51.41 -33.23
CA THR A 19 -16.64 51.43 -33.05
C THR A 19 -16.27 50.88 -31.69
N PHE A 20 -17.01 51.25 -30.64
CA PHE A 20 -16.81 50.72 -29.30
C PHE A 20 -17.06 49.22 -29.23
N LYS A 21 -18.11 48.72 -29.89
CA LYS A 21 -18.41 47.28 -29.99
C LYS A 21 -17.25 46.51 -30.63
N LYS A 22 -16.71 46.99 -31.75
CA LYS A 22 -15.55 46.35 -32.41
C LYS A 22 -14.31 46.34 -31.51
N GLN A 23 -14.03 47.45 -30.82
CA GLN A 23 -12.91 47.53 -29.88
C GLN A 23 -13.10 46.58 -28.69
N ALA A 24 -14.32 46.46 -28.15
CA ALA A 24 -14.66 45.54 -27.09
C ALA A 24 -14.46 44.08 -27.54
N GLU A 25 -14.97 43.70 -28.71
CA GLU A 25 -14.78 42.35 -29.27
C GLU A 25 -13.30 42.03 -29.51
N GLN A 26 -12.52 42.98 -30.00
CA GLN A 26 -11.09 42.81 -30.23
C GLN A 26 -10.32 42.65 -28.91
N TYR A 27 -10.65 43.43 -27.88
CA TYR A 27 -10.05 43.29 -26.55
C TYR A 27 -10.36 41.91 -25.95
N LEU A 28 -11.61 41.47 -26.02
CA LEU A 28 -12.04 40.15 -25.54
C LEU A 28 -11.32 39.00 -26.26
N ALA A 29 -11.07 39.14 -27.57
CA ALA A 29 -10.35 38.13 -28.36
C ALA A 29 -8.87 37.97 -27.97
N ASN A 30 -8.25 39.04 -27.47
CA ASN A 30 -6.82 39.14 -27.13
C ASN A 30 -6.51 38.84 -25.66
N LEU A 31 -7.52 38.50 -24.87
CA LEU A 31 -7.35 38.12 -23.49
C LEU A 31 -6.41 36.92 -23.33
N THR A 32 -5.59 36.91 -22.27
CA THR A 32 -4.65 35.82 -21.94
C THR A 32 -5.30 34.42 -22.01
N LYS A 33 -4.61 33.46 -22.62
CA LYS A 33 -5.09 32.06 -22.76
C LYS A 33 -4.18 31.05 -22.06
N THR A 34 -2.95 31.47 -21.74
CA THR A 34 -1.92 30.71 -21.04
C THR A 34 -2.00 30.98 -19.54
N PHE A 35 -1.74 29.97 -18.71
CA PHE A 35 -1.84 30.06 -17.25
C PHE A 35 -0.76 29.20 -16.60
N GLU A 36 0.50 29.48 -16.94
CA GLU A 36 1.65 28.67 -16.51
C GLU A 36 2.55 29.44 -15.55
N THR A 37 2.69 30.74 -15.77
CA THR A 37 3.64 31.60 -15.07
C THR A 37 2.96 32.61 -14.14
N ASP A 38 3.69 33.10 -13.15
CA ASP A 38 3.20 34.19 -12.29
C ASP A 38 2.85 35.46 -13.10
N GLU A 39 3.51 35.67 -14.24
CA GLU A 39 3.19 36.75 -15.17
C GLU A 39 1.82 36.54 -15.83
N ASP A 40 1.51 35.33 -16.30
CA ASP A 40 0.20 34.99 -16.86
C ASP A 40 -0.93 35.24 -15.86
N PHE A 41 -0.77 34.80 -14.60
CA PHE A 41 -1.76 35.00 -13.55
C PHE A 41 -1.87 36.48 -13.13
N GLY A 42 -0.75 37.20 -13.13
CA GLY A 42 -0.72 38.64 -12.92
C GLY A 42 -1.50 39.40 -13.99
N GLN A 43 -1.26 39.07 -15.27
CA GLN A 43 -1.96 39.65 -16.41
C GLN A 43 -3.45 39.34 -16.36
N ALA A 44 -3.84 38.08 -16.12
CA ALA A 44 -5.25 37.70 -16.03
C ALA A 44 -6.00 38.41 -14.89
N LYS A 45 -5.33 38.68 -13.75
CA LYS A 45 -5.91 39.47 -12.65
C LYS A 45 -6.07 40.94 -13.02
N ALA A 46 -5.12 41.51 -13.77
CA ALA A 46 -5.24 42.86 -14.30
C ALA A 46 -6.42 42.96 -15.29
N GLU A 47 -6.57 42.01 -16.20
CA GLU A 47 -7.69 41.96 -17.14
C GLU A 47 -9.06 41.83 -16.44
N ILE A 48 -9.17 41.05 -15.36
CA ILE A 48 -10.41 40.98 -14.55
C ILE A 48 -10.79 42.37 -14.00
N LYS A 49 -9.79 43.14 -13.55
CA LYS A 49 -9.99 44.51 -13.05
C LYS A 49 -10.43 45.42 -14.20
N ASP A 50 -9.73 45.39 -15.33
CA ASP A 50 -10.03 46.19 -16.51
C ASP A 50 -11.44 45.90 -17.06
N LEU A 51 -11.83 44.63 -17.14
CA LEU A 51 -13.19 44.21 -17.51
C LEU A 51 -14.24 44.76 -16.54
N GLY A 52 -13.94 44.79 -15.24
CA GLY A 52 -14.82 45.39 -14.23
C GLY A 52 -14.95 46.91 -14.37
N GLU A 53 -13.85 47.61 -14.67
CA GLU A 53 -13.89 49.05 -14.94
C GLU A 53 -14.65 49.38 -16.22
N LEU A 54 -14.46 48.59 -17.29
CA LEU A 54 -15.18 48.72 -18.56
C LEU A 54 -16.67 48.42 -18.39
N GLU A 55 -17.04 47.38 -17.63
CA GLU A 55 -18.43 47.09 -17.27
C GLU A 55 -19.07 48.30 -16.57
N LYS A 56 -18.40 48.85 -15.54
CA LYS A 56 -18.91 49.99 -14.78
C LYS A 56 -19.09 51.23 -15.66
N LYS A 57 -18.09 51.57 -16.47
CA LYS A 57 -18.15 52.72 -17.39
C LYS A 57 -19.30 52.57 -18.40
N THR A 58 -19.49 51.36 -18.93
CA THR A 58 -20.58 51.07 -19.87
C THR A 58 -21.94 51.22 -19.19
N ARG A 59 -22.11 50.71 -17.96
CA ARG A 59 -23.35 50.89 -17.18
C ARG A 59 -23.64 52.35 -16.85
N THR A 60 -22.64 53.12 -16.43
CA THR A 60 -22.81 54.56 -16.18
C THR A 60 -23.21 55.31 -17.45
N ALA A 61 -22.65 54.95 -18.62
CA ALA A 61 -23.06 55.53 -19.89
C ALA A 61 -24.52 55.19 -20.24
N ILE A 62 -24.97 53.96 -19.95
CA ILE A 62 -26.38 53.54 -20.10
C ILE A 62 -27.30 54.37 -19.20
N ASP A 63 -26.95 54.54 -17.92
CA ASP A 63 -27.74 55.31 -16.95
C ASP A 63 -27.85 56.79 -17.34
N ASN A 64 -26.79 57.37 -17.90
CA ASN A 64 -26.78 58.75 -18.39
C ASN A 64 -27.73 58.95 -19.58
N VAL A 65 -27.87 57.95 -20.47
CA VAL A 65 -28.79 58.01 -21.61
C VAL A 65 -30.24 57.76 -21.18
N LEU A 66 -30.47 56.83 -20.24
CA LEU A 66 -31.79 56.52 -19.69
C LEU A 66 -32.45 57.72 -18.99
N ASN A 67 -31.66 58.57 -18.33
CA ASN A 67 -32.15 59.81 -17.71
C ASN A 67 -32.44 60.94 -18.72
N GLY A 68 -32.13 60.74 -20.01
CA GLY A 68 -32.13 61.77 -21.04
C GLY A 68 -33.21 61.68 -22.13
N ASN A 69 -33.78 60.50 -22.46
CA ASN A 69 -34.97 60.36 -23.33
C ASN A 69 -35.38 58.88 -23.58
N GLN A 70 -36.68 58.64 -23.83
CA GLN A 70 -37.26 57.29 -24.07
C GLN A 70 -37.10 56.77 -25.51
N GLU A 71 -36.73 57.60 -26.50
CA GLU A 71 -36.67 57.22 -27.92
C GLU A 71 -35.37 56.50 -28.35
N ILE A 72 -34.47 56.17 -27.40
CA ILE A 72 -33.11 55.65 -27.68
C ILE A 72 -32.99 54.14 -27.34
N ALA A 73 -34.10 53.40 -27.37
CA ALA A 73 -34.19 52.01 -26.90
C ALA A 73 -33.12 51.07 -27.52
N ALA A 74 -32.93 51.09 -28.84
CA ALA A 74 -31.97 50.20 -29.52
C ALA A 74 -30.50 50.45 -29.12
N LEU A 75 -30.15 51.70 -28.82
CA LEU A 75 -28.81 52.10 -28.40
C LEU A 75 -28.55 51.67 -26.95
N ILE A 76 -29.55 51.83 -26.09
CA ILE A 76 -29.54 51.36 -24.70
C ILE A 76 -29.43 49.84 -24.66
N ASP A 77 -30.19 49.12 -25.48
CA ASP A 77 -30.17 47.66 -25.52
C ASP A 77 -28.83 47.12 -26.02
N THR A 78 -28.24 47.72 -27.06
CA THR A 78 -26.88 47.37 -27.54
C THR A 78 -25.83 47.59 -26.44
N ALA A 79 -25.91 48.70 -25.71
CA ALA A 79 -24.98 48.96 -24.62
C ALA A 79 -25.18 47.99 -23.44
N LYS A 80 -26.43 47.62 -23.10
CA LYS A 80 -26.73 46.59 -22.09
C LYS A 80 -26.18 45.23 -22.48
N GLU A 81 -26.30 44.83 -23.75
CA GLU A 81 -25.71 43.59 -24.26
C GLU A 81 -24.18 43.58 -24.10
N ILE A 82 -23.51 44.69 -24.40
CA ILE A 82 -22.05 44.83 -24.22
C ILE A 82 -21.68 44.74 -22.73
N ALA A 83 -22.42 45.42 -21.86
CA ALA A 83 -22.21 45.35 -20.42
C ALA A 83 -22.39 43.92 -19.87
N GLU A 84 -23.40 43.19 -20.35
CA GLU A 84 -23.64 41.80 -19.92
C GLU A 84 -22.58 40.84 -20.47
N ARG A 85 -22.06 41.07 -21.68
CA ARG A 85 -20.90 40.34 -22.21
C ARG A 85 -19.66 40.54 -21.33
N PHE A 86 -19.34 41.77 -20.94
CA PHE A 86 -18.23 42.04 -20.03
C PHE A 86 -18.43 41.37 -18.67
N ARG A 87 -19.63 41.43 -18.10
CA ARG A 87 -19.95 40.77 -16.84
C ARG A 87 -19.76 39.26 -16.91
N THR A 88 -20.28 38.65 -17.97
CA THR A 88 -20.18 37.20 -18.21
C THR A 88 -18.72 36.79 -18.35
N GLU A 89 -17.95 37.51 -19.17
CA GLU A 89 -16.53 37.19 -19.36
C GLU A 89 -15.73 37.38 -18.08
N ARG A 90 -15.96 38.47 -17.33
CA ARG A 90 -15.30 38.70 -16.04
C ARG A 90 -15.54 37.54 -15.08
N LEU A 91 -16.79 37.08 -14.95
CA LEU A 91 -17.13 35.95 -14.08
C LEU A 91 -16.53 34.63 -14.55
N ASN A 92 -16.53 34.37 -15.86
CA ASN A 92 -15.90 33.19 -16.45
C ASN A 92 -14.39 33.20 -16.19
N ARG A 93 -13.75 34.34 -16.40
CA ARG A 93 -12.31 34.54 -16.21
C ARG A 93 -11.91 34.42 -14.75
N GLU A 94 -12.70 34.98 -13.84
CA GLU A 94 -12.49 34.82 -12.39
C GLU A 94 -12.57 33.35 -11.96
N LYS A 95 -13.54 32.58 -12.48
CA LYS A 95 -13.65 31.14 -12.25
C LYS A 95 -12.46 30.38 -12.84
N LEU A 96 -12.08 30.71 -14.07
CA LEU A 96 -11.00 30.03 -14.78
C LEU A 96 -9.64 30.25 -14.11
N VAL A 97 -9.34 31.48 -13.68
CA VAL A 97 -8.13 31.79 -12.90
C VAL A 97 -8.10 30.98 -11.60
N LYS A 98 -9.19 30.98 -10.83
CA LYS A 98 -9.27 30.22 -9.57
C LYS A 98 -9.11 28.71 -9.79
N ALA A 99 -9.72 28.16 -10.84
CA ALA A 99 -9.61 26.75 -11.18
C ALA A 99 -8.18 26.38 -11.60
N LYS A 100 -7.54 27.18 -12.46
CA LYS A 100 -6.17 26.94 -12.92
C LYS A 100 -5.13 27.10 -11.82
N GLU A 101 -5.30 28.07 -10.91
CA GLU A 101 -4.43 28.19 -9.73
C GLU A 101 -4.53 26.95 -8.81
N ALA A 102 -5.73 26.40 -8.64
CA ALA A 102 -5.94 25.19 -7.84
C ALA A 102 -5.36 23.94 -8.52
N GLU A 103 -5.64 23.76 -9.81
CA GLU A 103 -5.14 22.64 -10.64
C GLU A 103 -3.61 22.61 -10.66
N LEU A 104 -2.95 23.76 -10.83
CA LEU A 104 -1.49 23.84 -10.87
C LEU A 104 -0.86 23.49 -9.51
N LYS A 105 -1.47 23.97 -8.40
CA LYS A 105 -1.01 23.64 -7.04
C LYS A 105 -1.12 22.15 -6.75
N GLU A 106 -2.23 21.54 -7.14
CA GLU A 106 -2.46 20.11 -6.97
C GLU A 106 -1.52 19.28 -7.86
N SER A 107 -1.34 19.69 -9.12
CA SER A 107 -0.43 19.05 -10.07
C SER A 107 1.01 19.04 -9.56
N LEU A 108 1.53 20.17 -9.07
CA LEU A 108 2.89 20.26 -8.51
C LEU A 108 3.06 19.37 -7.26
N ALA A 109 2.04 19.33 -6.39
CA ALA A 109 2.05 18.43 -5.23
C ALA A 109 2.12 16.97 -5.66
N THR A 110 1.26 16.61 -6.61
CA THR A 110 1.10 15.25 -7.11
C THR A 110 2.38 14.79 -7.79
N GLN A 111 2.96 15.61 -8.67
CA GLN A 111 4.25 15.33 -9.32
C GLN A 111 5.35 15.06 -8.30
N ALA A 112 5.48 15.91 -7.27
CA ALA A 112 6.48 15.70 -6.22
C ALA A 112 6.26 14.39 -5.44
N ILE A 113 5.01 14.07 -5.09
CA ILE A 113 4.66 12.81 -4.41
C ILE A 113 4.96 11.60 -5.31
N THR A 114 4.60 11.66 -6.59
CA THR A 114 4.86 10.59 -7.56
C THR A 114 6.37 10.34 -7.75
N GLU A 115 7.18 11.40 -7.82
CA GLU A 115 8.64 11.26 -7.89
C GLU A 115 9.21 10.61 -6.62
N ILE A 116 8.75 11.01 -5.43
CA ILE A 116 9.16 10.40 -4.15
C ILE A 116 8.75 8.92 -4.12
N ASP A 117 7.52 8.60 -4.51
CA ASP A 117 7.02 7.22 -4.55
C ASP A 117 7.82 6.37 -5.55
N THR A 118 8.16 6.91 -6.72
CA THR A 118 9.01 6.23 -7.71
C THR A 118 10.40 5.92 -7.13
N LEU A 119 11.01 6.88 -6.44
CA LEU A 119 12.30 6.67 -5.77
C LEU A 119 12.20 5.66 -4.63
N ARG A 120 11.12 5.70 -3.85
CA ARG A 120 10.85 4.72 -2.79
C ARG A 120 10.84 3.30 -3.34
N GLU A 121 10.15 3.09 -4.45
CA GLU A 121 10.09 1.79 -5.14
C GLU A 121 11.45 1.34 -5.69
N GLN A 122 12.28 2.28 -6.17
CA GLN A 122 13.62 1.98 -6.66
C GLN A 122 14.62 1.62 -5.56
N LEU A 123 14.50 2.25 -4.39
CA LEU A 123 15.39 2.05 -3.25
C LEU A 123 15.11 0.73 -2.52
N VAL A 124 13.85 0.33 -2.42
CA VAL A 124 13.41 -0.83 -1.64
C VAL A 124 13.29 -2.06 -2.54
N LYS A 125 14.25 -2.98 -2.44
CA LYS A 125 14.26 -4.22 -3.23
C LYS A 125 13.64 -5.43 -2.51
N GLU A 126 13.60 -5.40 -1.18
CA GLU A 126 13.09 -6.51 -0.35
C GLU A 126 11.77 -6.15 0.32
N SER A 127 10.85 -7.13 0.40
CA SER A 127 9.51 -6.93 0.99
C SER A 127 9.57 -6.48 2.45
N ASP A 128 10.46 -7.06 3.25
CA ASP A 128 10.58 -6.76 4.68
C ASP A 128 10.98 -5.29 4.93
N ILE A 129 11.90 -4.77 4.09
CA ILE A 129 12.31 -3.36 4.14
C ILE A 129 11.13 -2.46 3.75
N SER A 130 10.32 -2.86 2.76
CA SER A 130 9.14 -2.09 2.33
C SER A 130 8.12 -1.93 3.47
N ILE A 131 7.86 -3.01 4.19
CA ILE A 131 6.92 -3.02 5.32
C ILE A 131 7.50 -2.19 6.47
N ALA A 132 8.77 -2.41 6.84
CA ALA A 132 9.43 -1.64 7.89
C ALA A 132 9.48 -0.14 7.59
N LEU A 133 9.80 0.24 6.34
CA LEU A 133 9.79 1.63 5.90
C LEU A 133 8.38 2.24 5.95
N SER A 134 7.33 1.43 5.77
CA SER A 134 5.95 1.91 5.90
C SER A 134 5.57 2.22 7.35
N MET A 135 6.25 1.59 8.32
CA MET A 135 6.08 1.87 9.75
C MET A 135 6.84 3.12 10.19
N THR A 136 8.11 3.27 9.78
CA THR A 136 8.95 4.40 10.18
C THR A 136 8.75 5.65 9.32
N PHE A 137 8.40 5.46 8.04
CA PHE A 137 8.25 6.53 7.06
C PHE A 137 6.93 6.40 6.25
N PRO A 138 5.77 6.66 6.87
CA PRO A 138 4.47 6.48 6.23
C PRO A 138 4.21 7.45 5.08
N LYS A 139 3.50 6.99 4.04
CA LYS A 139 3.09 7.84 2.90
C LYS A 139 2.20 9.03 3.33
N SER A 140 1.39 8.87 4.37
CA SER A 140 0.57 9.95 4.93
C SER A 140 1.41 11.11 5.45
N THR A 141 2.53 10.81 6.12
CA THR A 141 3.48 11.81 6.63
C THR A 141 4.12 12.59 5.48
N ILE A 142 4.55 11.90 4.42
CA ILE A 142 5.09 12.52 3.19
C ILE A 142 4.06 13.47 2.58
N ASN A 143 2.83 12.99 2.36
CA ASN A 143 1.76 13.78 1.77
C ASN A 143 1.44 15.04 2.60
N ASN A 144 1.44 14.92 3.93
CA ASN A 144 1.20 16.05 4.82
C ASN A 144 2.34 17.08 4.77
N ARG A 145 3.60 16.63 4.76
CA ARG A 145 4.77 17.53 4.62
C ARG A 145 4.75 18.30 3.31
N ILE A 146 4.46 17.63 2.19
CA ILE A 146 4.32 18.31 0.90
C ILE A 146 3.17 19.32 0.95
N LYS A 147 2.00 18.97 1.51
CA LYS A 147 0.89 19.92 1.69
C LYS A 147 1.27 21.12 2.58
N ASP A 148 2.00 20.89 3.65
CA ASP A 148 2.44 21.95 4.58
C ASP A 148 3.44 22.90 3.92
N SER A 149 4.32 22.40 3.05
CA SER A 149 5.27 23.22 2.28
C SER A 149 4.58 24.26 1.39
N GLN A 150 3.33 24.00 0.98
CA GLN A 150 2.54 24.90 0.14
C GLN A 150 1.93 26.07 0.91
N LYS A 151 1.82 25.96 2.24
CA LYS A 151 1.16 26.98 3.06
C LYS A 151 1.91 28.31 2.95
N ASN A 152 1.13 29.39 2.90
CA ASN A 152 1.63 30.77 2.85
C ASN A 152 2.43 31.15 1.60
N LYS A 153 2.38 30.35 0.52
CA LYS A 153 3.03 30.68 -0.77
C LYS A 153 2.07 31.43 -1.68
N ARG A 154 2.48 32.63 -2.09
CA ARG A 154 1.64 33.57 -2.86
C ARG A 154 1.88 33.48 -4.37
N THR A 155 3.04 33.01 -4.78
CA THR A 155 3.44 32.87 -6.19
C THR A 155 3.78 31.42 -6.51
N ILE A 156 3.63 31.04 -7.77
CA ILE A 156 3.96 29.71 -8.29
C ILE A 156 5.44 29.44 -8.14
N ASP A 157 6.31 30.40 -8.45
CA ASP A 157 7.75 30.23 -8.26
C ASP A 157 8.10 29.91 -6.78
N SER A 158 7.51 30.65 -5.84
CA SER A 158 7.75 30.42 -4.40
C SER A 158 7.20 29.07 -3.93
N LEU A 159 6.07 28.64 -4.50
CA LEU A 159 5.44 27.35 -4.23
C LEU A 159 6.32 26.21 -4.75
N THR A 160 6.74 26.28 -6.01
CA THR A 160 7.59 25.28 -6.67
C THR A 160 8.93 25.13 -5.93
N LYS A 161 9.56 26.23 -5.53
CA LYS A 161 10.80 26.20 -4.73
C LYS A 161 10.59 25.50 -3.39
N ALA A 162 9.49 25.81 -2.69
CA ALA A 162 9.20 25.21 -1.39
C ALA A 162 8.92 23.70 -1.50
N ILE A 163 8.11 23.29 -2.48
CA ILE A 163 7.83 21.87 -2.75
C ILE A 163 9.11 21.12 -3.11
N ASN A 164 9.95 21.69 -3.98
CA ASN A 164 11.20 21.03 -4.38
C ASN A 164 12.20 20.91 -3.22
N ALA A 165 12.32 21.94 -2.37
CA ALA A 165 13.17 21.87 -1.19
C ALA A 165 12.71 20.78 -0.22
N GLU A 166 11.40 20.71 0.07
CA GLU A 166 10.83 19.68 0.94
C GLU A 166 10.96 18.29 0.34
N LYS A 167 10.74 18.14 -0.98
CA LYS A 167 10.95 16.90 -1.73
C LYS A 167 12.37 16.38 -1.56
N THR A 168 13.37 17.24 -1.77
CA THR A 168 14.79 16.87 -1.59
C THR A 168 15.06 16.42 -0.17
N LEU A 169 14.56 17.15 0.84
CA LEU A 169 14.72 16.78 2.25
C LEU A 169 14.10 15.40 2.55
N ILE A 170 12.86 15.16 2.11
CA ILE A 170 12.17 13.89 2.27
C ILE A 170 12.96 12.74 1.61
N ILE A 171 13.48 12.94 0.40
CA ILE A 171 14.28 11.94 -0.30
C ILE A 171 15.55 11.61 0.49
N THR A 172 16.25 12.62 1.01
CA THR A 172 17.46 12.41 1.82
C THR A 172 17.17 11.61 3.09
N GLU A 173 16.14 12.00 3.85
CA GLU A 173 15.73 11.29 5.06
C GLU A 173 15.28 9.85 4.75
N MET A 174 14.46 9.66 3.73
CA MET A 174 13.99 8.34 3.30
C MET A 174 15.16 7.43 2.90
N THR A 175 16.14 7.96 2.17
CA THR A 175 17.32 7.19 1.74
C THR A 175 18.18 6.78 2.94
N ALA A 176 18.34 7.66 3.93
CA ALA A 176 19.02 7.34 5.18
C ALA A 176 18.29 6.24 5.96
N GLU A 177 16.97 6.34 6.09
CA GLU A 177 16.16 5.31 6.76
C GLU A 177 16.20 3.97 6.03
N VAL A 178 16.10 3.95 4.69
CA VAL A 178 16.25 2.71 3.92
C VAL A 178 17.63 2.08 4.16
N THR A 179 18.70 2.88 4.18
CA THR A 179 20.05 2.39 4.45
C THR A 179 20.16 1.80 5.86
N ARG A 180 19.56 2.45 6.85
CA ARG A 180 19.48 1.94 8.23
C ARG A 180 18.74 0.60 8.29
N LEU A 181 17.58 0.49 7.63
CA LEU A 181 16.78 -0.74 7.61
C LEU A 181 17.52 -1.89 6.92
N ILE A 182 18.20 -1.63 5.80
CA ILE A 182 19.05 -2.61 5.11
C ILE A 182 20.14 -3.13 6.06
N ASN A 183 20.86 -2.22 6.73
CA ASN A 183 21.94 -2.61 7.63
C ASN A 183 21.44 -3.45 8.81
N ARG A 184 20.27 -3.13 9.37
CA ARG A 184 19.64 -3.90 10.46
C ARG A 184 19.19 -5.28 9.99
N LEU A 185 18.58 -5.37 8.81
CA LEU A 185 18.19 -6.66 8.24
C LEU A 185 19.42 -7.54 7.94
N GLU A 186 20.51 -6.93 7.46
CA GLU A 186 21.76 -7.63 7.21
C GLU A 186 22.40 -8.17 8.50
N GLN A 187 22.32 -7.44 9.62
CA GLN A 187 22.74 -7.97 10.94
C GLN A 187 21.96 -9.24 11.34
N ILE A 188 20.65 -9.26 11.11
CA ILE A 188 19.81 -10.45 11.35
C ILE A 188 20.25 -11.60 10.43
N LYS A 189 20.50 -11.33 9.15
CA LYS A 189 20.99 -12.35 8.19
C LYS A 189 22.35 -12.92 8.59
N GLN A 190 23.27 -12.07 9.06
CA GLN A 190 24.61 -12.46 9.51
C GLN A 190 24.61 -13.34 10.77
N SER A 191 23.52 -13.35 11.55
CA SER A 191 23.37 -14.25 12.70
C SER A 191 23.39 -15.74 12.31
N GLY A 192 23.09 -16.08 11.05
CA GLY A 192 22.96 -17.46 10.58
C GLY A 192 21.73 -18.21 11.10
N LYS A 193 20.93 -17.60 12.00
CA LYS A 193 19.73 -18.19 12.60
C LYS A 193 18.49 -17.32 12.33
N ILE A 194 18.24 -16.97 11.07
CA ILE A 194 17.14 -16.08 10.63
C ILE A 194 15.78 -16.52 11.17
N TRP A 195 15.54 -17.83 11.29
CA TRP A 195 14.30 -18.42 11.80
C TRP A 195 13.96 -18.02 13.26
N LEU A 196 14.92 -17.52 14.04
CA LEU A 196 14.70 -16.97 15.38
C LEU A 196 14.04 -15.58 15.37
N PHE A 197 13.90 -14.96 14.20
CA PHE A 197 13.45 -13.58 14.04
C PHE A 197 12.20 -13.51 13.14
N ASN A 198 11.12 -14.17 13.55
CA ASN A 198 9.83 -14.10 12.84
C ASN A 198 9.24 -12.67 12.85
N ASP A 199 9.63 -11.86 13.83
CA ASP A 199 9.33 -10.45 14.03
C ASP A 199 10.40 -9.51 13.42
N ALA A 200 11.23 -10.00 12.49
CA ALA A 200 12.33 -9.23 11.90
C ALA A 200 11.91 -7.83 11.43
N VAL A 201 10.75 -7.69 10.79
CA VAL A 201 10.22 -6.41 10.30
C VAL A 201 10.05 -5.39 11.43
N GLU A 202 9.45 -5.80 12.55
CA GLU A 202 9.22 -4.93 13.71
C GLU A 202 10.54 -4.57 14.38
N LEU A 203 11.47 -5.53 14.47
CA LEU A 203 12.80 -5.33 15.04
C LEU A 203 13.65 -4.35 14.22
N ILE A 204 13.65 -4.47 12.89
CA ILE A 204 14.42 -3.55 12.04
C ILE A 204 13.80 -2.15 12.04
N ALA A 205 12.46 -2.03 12.14
CA ALA A 205 11.76 -0.75 12.23
C ALA A 205 11.96 -0.05 13.58
N SER A 206 12.17 -0.82 14.65
CA SER A 206 12.40 -0.30 16.00
C SER A 206 13.76 0.37 16.18
N ASP A 207 13.85 1.30 17.14
CA ASP A 207 15.10 1.93 17.60
C ASP A 207 15.84 1.10 18.66
N ALA A 208 15.32 -0.08 19.03
CA ALA A 208 15.95 -0.96 20.00
C ALA A 208 17.35 -1.44 19.57
N ASP A 209 18.18 -1.81 20.55
CA ASP A 209 19.51 -2.37 20.31
C ASP A 209 19.41 -3.79 19.73
N LEU A 210 19.51 -3.86 18.41
CA LEU A 210 19.36 -5.09 17.66
C LEU A 210 20.49 -6.08 17.94
N ALA A 211 21.71 -5.61 18.19
CA ALA A 211 22.86 -6.46 18.42
C ALA A 211 22.68 -7.26 19.73
N GLU A 212 22.19 -6.59 20.77
CA GLU A 212 21.90 -7.24 22.06
C GLU A 212 20.73 -8.23 21.94
N ILE A 213 19.66 -7.87 21.23
CA ILE A 213 18.51 -8.78 20.99
C ILE A 213 18.95 -10.03 20.22
N ILE A 214 19.77 -9.85 19.17
CA ILE A 214 20.31 -10.97 18.39
C ILE A 214 21.12 -11.89 19.29
N LYS A 215 22.03 -11.32 20.09
CA LYS A 215 22.89 -12.08 21.00
C LYS A 215 22.08 -12.88 22.01
N GLN A 216 21.12 -12.24 22.69
CA GLN A 216 20.26 -12.90 23.68
C GLN A 216 19.50 -14.08 23.08
N ARG A 217 18.84 -13.89 21.92
CA ARG A 217 18.09 -14.98 21.27
C ARG A 217 18.98 -16.13 20.81
N ILE A 218 20.20 -15.86 20.36
CA ILE A 218 21.16 -16.91 19.98
C ILE A 218 21.60 -17.70 21.21
N GLU A 219 21.91 -17.03 22.32
CA GLU A 219 22.33 -17.66 23.57
C GLU A 219 21.21 -18.53 24.16
N GLU A 220 19.97 -18.03 24.19
CA GLU A 220 18.79 -18.80 24.60
C GLU A 220 18.60 -20.06 23.77
N GLU A 221 18.77 -19.97 22.44
CA GLU A 221 18.63 -21.13 21.58
C GLU A 221 19.77 -22.15 21.76
N GLN A 222 21.01 -21.67 21.98
CA GLN A 222 22.13 -22.55 22.30
C GLN A 222 21.93 -23.29 23.62
N GLN A 223 21.36 -22.64 24.64
CA GLN A 223 20.98 -23.29 25.89
C GLN A 223 19.91 -24.36 25.66
N ARG A 224 18.87 -24.04 24.89
CA ARG A 224 17.80 -25.00 24.55
C ARG A 224 18.33 -26.24 23.82
N GLU A 225 19.21 -26.05 22.84
CA GLU A 225 19.86 -27.15 22.10
C GLU A 225 20.76 -28.00 23.00
N ALA A 226 21.46 -27.38 23.96
CA ALA A 226 22.33 -28.08 24.91
C ALA A 226 21.51 -28.93 25.90
N GLU A 227 20.40 -28.39 26.41
CA GLU A 227 19.46 -29.11 27.28
C GLU A 227 18.83 -30.32 26.58
N LEU A 228 18.38 -30.14 25.33
CA LEU A 228 17.83 -31.23 24.51
C LEU A 228 18.87 -32.34 24.27
N LYS A 229 20.12 -31.99 24.00
CA LYS A 229 21.21 -32.97 23.85
C LYS A 229 21.51 -33.71 25.15
N ALA A 230 21.53 -33.01 26.28
CA ALA A 230 21.74 -33.62 27.60
C ALA A 230 20.61 -34.58 27.96
N GLN A 231 19.36 -34.20 27.72
CA GLN A 231 18.19 -35.07 27.92
C GLN A 231 18.24 -36.30 27.01
N ALA A 232 18.58 -36.13 25.73
CA ALA A 232 18.70 -37.25 24.81
C ALA A 232 19.83 -38.23 25.19
N GLU A 233 20.96 -37.73 25.69
CA GLU A 233 22.06 -38.58 26.17
C GLU A 233 21.67 -39.34 27.45
N GLN A 234 20.96 -38.69 28.37
CA GLN A 234 20.48 -39.33 29.58
C GLN A 234 19.45 -40.43 29.26
N GLU A 235 18.47 -40.14 28.41
CA GLU A 235 17.51 -41.16 27.94
C GLU A 235 18.20 -42.33 27.22
N ALA A 236 19.26 -42.06 26.45
CA ALA A 236 20.02 -43.11 25.76
C ALA A 236 20.76 -44.02 26.76
N LYS A 237 21.34 -43.46 27.83
CA LYS A 237 21.97 -44.21 28.92
C LYS A 237 20.95 -45.05 29.69
N GLU A 238 19.82 -44.47 30.08
CA GLU A 238 18.75 -45.18 30.78
C GLU A 238 18.17 -46.32 29.93
N LYS A 239 17.98 -46.11 28.62
CA LYS A 239 17.56 -47.18 27.70
C LYS A 239 18.64 -48.27 27.56
N ALA A 240 19.92 -47.91 27.52
CA ALA A 240 21.02 -48.89 27.46
C ALA A 240 21.13 -49.72 28.74
N GLU A 241 21.00 -49.09 29.92
CA GLU A 241 21.00 -49.76 31.22
C GLU A 241 19.77 -50.67 31.39
N ALA A 242 18.59 -50.24 30.96
CA ALA A 242 17.39 -51.06 30.96
C ALA A 242 17.55 -52.30 30.05
N ILE A 243 18.13 -52.13 28.86
CA ILE A 243 18.41 -53.25 27.94
C ILE A 243 19.47 -54.21 28.55
N ALA A 244 20.49 -53.68 29.23
CA ALA A 244 21.50 -54.48 29.91
C ALA A 244 20.91 -55.28 31.07
N ALA A 245 20.08 -54.66 31.92
CA ALA A 245 19.39 -55.32 33.03
C ALA A 245 18.42 -56.42 32.54
N ILE A 246 17.72 -56.20 31.42
CA ILE A 246 16.86 -57.22 30.80
C ILE A 246 17.71 -58.39 30.29
N LYS A 247 18.84 -58.13 29.62
CA LYS A 247 19.77 -59.19 29.15
C LYS A 247 20.37 -59.99 30.31
N GLU A 248 20.70 -59.33 31.42
CA GLU A 248 21.26 -59.99 32.59
C GLU A 248 20.23 -60.90 33.27
N LYS A 249 18.99 -60.44 33.47
CA LYS A 249 17.89 -61.28 33.96
C LYS A 249 17.61 -62.47 33.04
N LEU A 250 17.64 -62.26 31.72
CA LEU A 250 17.42 -63.33 30.74
C LEU A 250 18.56 -64.37 30.73
N ASN A 251 19.79 -63.95 31.00
CA ASN A 251 20.94 -64.85 31.15
C ASN A 251 20.95 -65.59 32.49
N GLN A 252 20.44 -64.98 33.58
CA GLN A 252 20.26 -65.64 34.87
C GLN A 252 19.17 -66.74 34.76
N SER A 253 18.03 -66.44 34.15
CA SER A 253 16.98 -67.46 33.91
C SER A 253 17.45 -68.59 32.98
N LYS A 254 18.36 -68.33 32.03
CA LYS A 254 18.96 -69.39 31.20
C LYS A 254 19.96 -70.28 31.95
N LYS A 255 20.64 -69.76 32.98
CA LYS A 255 21.51 -70.57 33.86
C LYS A 255 20.70 -71.43 34.83
N GLU A 256 19.59 -70.91 35.35
CA GLU A 256 18.65 -71.68 36.19
C GLU A 256 17.96 -72.82 35.42
N ILE A 257 17.77 -72.70 34.10
CA ILE A 257 17.24 -73.77 33.24
C ILE A 257 18.29 -74.86 32.92
N ASN A 258 19.59 -74.62 33.15
CA ASN A 258 20.67 -75.56 32.78
C ASN A 258 21.19 -76.45 33.94
N GLU A 259 20.68 -76.30 35.16
CA GLU A 259 20.97 -77.21 36.29
C GLU A 259 19.98 -78.38 36.44
N GLN A 260 18.97 -78.45 35.57
CA GLN A 260 18.08 -79.60 35.45
C GLN A 260 17.90 -80.00 33.98
N ALA A 261 18.82 -80.81 33.49
CA ALA A 261 18.58 -81.69 32.36
C ALA A 261 19.00 -83.12 32.82
N PRO A 262 18.41 -84.22 32.30
CA PRO A 262 18.05 -84.28 30.88
C PRO A 262 16.92 -85.27 30.44
N GLN A 263 16.63 -85.15 29.14
CA GLN A 263 16.11 -86.14 28.16
C GLN A 263 14.60 -86.47 28.14
N THR A 264 13.93 -86.11 27.03
CA THR A 264 13.43 -87.14 26.09
C THR A 264 13.41 -86.59 24.66
N GLU A 265 13.71 -87.49 23.74
CA GLU A 265 13.95 -87.37 22.31
C GLU A 265 12.76 -86.91 21.45
N THR A 266 13.13 -86.27 20.34
CA THR A 266 12.59 -86.40 18.97
C THR A 266 11.08 -86.21 18.73
N GLN A 267 10.73 -85.15 18.00
CA GLN A 267 10.13 -85.29 16.66
C GLN A 267 10.12 -83.97 15.88
N VAL A 268 10.68 -84.06 14.67
CA VAL A 268 10.62 -83.05 13.62
C VAL A 268 9.22 -83.06 13.02
N ILE A 269 8.54 -81.91 12.96
CA ILE A 269 7.50 -81.65 11.96
C ILE A 269 7.74 -80.26 11.36
N HIS A 270 8.22 -80.28 10.12
CA HIS A 270 8.05 -79.17 9.17
C HIS A 270 6.56 -79.00 8.89
N GLN A 271 6.02 -77.79 9.07
CA GLN A 271 4.86 -77.34 8.29
C GLN A 271 5.08 -75.90 7.85
N GLU A 272 5.53 -75.77 6.59
CA GLU A 272 5.21 -74.63 5.75
C GLU A 272 3.70 -74.38 5.83
N THR A 273 3.29 -73.16 6.17
CA THR A 273 1.90 -72.73 6.00
C THR A 273 1.87 -71.58 5.01
N GLN A 274 1.21 -71.87 3.90
CA GLN A 274 1.08 -71.07 2.70
C GLN A 274 0.40 -69.73 2.97
N ALA A 275 0.87 -68.71 2.24
CA ALA A 275 0.33 -67.38 2.20
C ALA A 275 -1.07 -67.35 1.55
N GLU A 276 -2.05 -66.79 2.27
CA GLU A 276 -3.28 -66.28 1.66
C GLU A 276 -3.24 -64.75 1.63
N THR A 277 -3.05 -64.19 0.44
CA THR A 277 -3.17 -62.75 0.18
C THR A 277 -4.64 -62.33 0.21
N ALA A 278 -5.04 -61.50 1.16
CA ALA A 278 -6.36 -60.88 1.22
C ALA A 278 -6.28 -59.38 0.91
N GLN A 279 -7.36 -58.82 0.35
CA GLN A 279 -7.48 -57.39 0.05
C GLN A 279 -8.09 -56.63 1.26
N PHE A 280 -7.44 -55.55 1.67
CA PHE A 280 -7.84 -54.70 2.79
C PHE A 280 -8.10 -53.26 2.29
N ILE A 281 -9.07 -52.57 2.92
CA ILE A 281 -9.35 -51.15 2.67
C ILE A 281 -9.08 -50.35 3.95
N LEU A 282 -8.31 -49.28 3.79
CA LEU A 282 -8.04 -48.27 4.81
C LEU A 282 -8.99 -47.08 4.64
N LYS A 283 -9.62 -46.63 5.74
CA LYS A 283 -10.38 -45.38 5.78
C LYS A 283 -9.63 -44.34 6.62
N ILE A 284 -9.14 -43.29 5.95
CA ILE A 284 -8.69 -42.02 6.55
C ILE A 284 -9.75 -40.98 6.20
N PRO A 285 -10.10 -40.02 7.08
CA PRO A 285 -11.04 -38.95 6.71
C PRO A 285 -10.50 -38.19 5.49
N ALA A 286 -11.07 -38.52 4.32
CA ALA A 286 -10.88 -37.98 2.97
C ALA A 286 -10.29 -38.92 1.88
N GLN A 287 -9.73 -40.10 2.17
CA GLN A 287 -9.25 -41.02 1.09
C GLN A 287 -9.35 -42.52 1.46
N GLU A 288 -9.70 -43.35 0.47
CA GLU A 288 -9.70 -44.83 0.56
C GLU A 288 -8.53 -45.39 -0.28
N ILE A 289 -7.62 -46.13 0.37
CA ILE A 289 -6.45 -46.72 -0.30
C ILE A 289 -6.56 -48.25 -0.23
N PRO A 290 -6.60 -48.97 -1.37
CA PRO A 290 -6.60 -50.43 -1.40
C PRO A 290 -5.20 -50.98 -1.10
N PHE A 291 -5.11 -52.00 -0.24
CA PHE A 291 -3.86 -52.70 0.06
C PHE A 291 -4.05 -54.20 -0.12
N THR A 292 -3.07 -54.87 -0.73
CA THR A 292 -3.05 -56.33 -0.93
C THR A 292 -1.81 -56.88 -0.25
N GLY A 293 -2.00 -57.71 0.77
CA GLY A 293 -0.90 -58.25 1.57
C GLY A 293 -1.44 -58.92 2.83
N THR A 294 -0.56 -59.30 3.76
CA THR A 294 -1.01 -59.86 5.04
C THR A 294 -1.43 -58.76 6.02
N LEU A 295 -2.21 -59.13 7.03
CA LEU A 295 -2.69 -58.18 8.05
C LEU A 295 -1.55 -57.63 8.91
N GLU A 296 -0.47 -58.40 9.07
CA GLU A 296 0.76 -57.98 9.76
C GLU A 296 1.55 -56.95 8.93
N GLN A 297 1.71 -57.19 7.63
CA GLN A 297 2.35 -56.23 6.71
C GLN A 297 1.59 -54.91 6.64
N LEU A 298 0.25 -54.95 6.66
CA LEU A 298 -0.57 -53.75 6.72
C LEU A 298 -0.30 -52.97 8.03
N ARG A 299 -0.20 -53.65 9.17
CA ARG A 299 0.07 -52.99 10.46
C ARG A 299 1.45 -52.35 10.52
N GLU A 300 2.48 -52.99 9.96
CA GLU A 300 3.82 -52.41 9.88
C GLU A 300 3.88 -51.21 8.95
N TYR A 301 3.28 -51.30 7.76
CA TYR A 301 3.25 -50.20 6.79
C TYR A 301 2.59 -48.94 7.37
N PHE A 302 1.59 -49.09 8.25
CA PHE A 302 0.84 -47.97 8.85
C PHE A 302 1.25 -47.62 10.29
N ALA A 303 2.24 -48.30 10.88
CA ALA A 303 2.81 -47.93 12.19
C ALA A 303 3.27 -46.46 12.27
N PRO A 304 3.88 -45.85 11.22
CA PRO A 304 4.28 -44.44 11.24
C PRO A 304 3.09 -43.48 11.23
N VAL A 305 1.99 -43.83 10.55
CA VAL A 305 0.81 -42.96 10.40
C VAL A 305 0.05 -42.81 11.72
N LYS A 306 0.02 -43.88 12.53
CA LYS A 306 -0.54 -43.85 13.89
C LYS A 306 0.33 -43.01 14.84
N ALA A 307 1.65 -42.98 14.62
CA ALA A 307 2.57 -42.15 15.37
C ALA A 307 2.37 -40.64 15.10
N LEU A 308 1.84 -40.28 13.92
CA LEU A 308 1.48 -38.91 13.53
C LEU A 308 0.09 -38.46 14.03
N GLY A 309 -0.58 -39.24 14.88
CA GLY A 309 -1.85 -38.85 15.53
C GLY A 309 -3.10 -38.96 14.65
N ILE A 310 -3.00 -39.55 13.45
CA ILE A 310 -4.12 -39.70 12.52
C ILE A 310 -4.96 -40.95 12.90
N LYS A 311 -6.26 -40.78 13.15
CA LYS A 311 -7.18 -41.90 13.39
C LYS A 311 -7.50 -42.62 12.08
N ALA A 312 -6.87 -43.76 11.84
CA ALA A 312 -7.16 -44.65 10.72
C ALA A 312 -7.87 -45.93 11.18
N THR A 313 -8.85 -46.40 10.40
CA THR A 313 -9.60 -47.64 10.66
C THR A 313 -9.34 -48.66 9.56
N ILE A 314 -9.02 -49.91 9.95
CA ILE A 314 -8.74 -51.02 9.03
C ILE A 314 -10.01 -51.87 8.86
N SER A 315 -10.42 -52.10 7.61
CA SER A 315 -11.53 -52.99 7.28
C SER A 315 -11.13 -54.02 6.23
N ARG A 316 -11.50 -55.29 6.45
CA ARG A 316 -11.32 -56.36 5.45
C ARG A 316 -12.42 -56.22 4.42
N LYS A 317 -12.08 -56.17 3.13
CA LYS A 317 -13.08 -56.16 2.06
C LYS A 317 -13.58 -57.60 1.90
N ASN A 318 -14.82 -57.87 2.31
CA ASN A 318 -15.46 -59.13 1.96
C ASN A 318 -15.78 -59.08 0.46
N LYS A 319 -15.40 -60.14 -0.27
CA LYS A 319 -15.90 -60.34 -1.64
C LYS A 319 -17.43 -60.44 -1.54
N GLU A 320 -18.14 -59.71 -2.39
CA GLU A 320 -19.57 -59.94 -2.67
C GLU A 320 -19.79 -61.39 -3.12
#